data_AF-A0AAN8IQ58-F1
#
_entry.id   AF-A0AAN8IQ58-F1
#
_cell.length_a   1.000
_cell.length_b   1.000
_cell.length_c   1.000
_cell.angle_alpha   90.00
_cell.angle_beta   90.00
_cell.angle_gamma   90.00
#
_symmetry.space_group_name_H-M   'P 1'
#
loop_
_entity.id
_entity.type
_entity.pdbx_description
1 polymer ?
#
loop_
_entity_poly.entity_id
_entity_poly.type
_entity_poly.pdbx_seq_one_letter_code
_entity_poly.pdbx_strand_id
1 'polypeptide(L)'
;PIHPIHRISLCSTASVFPCTRTHFAMRTLKRLGQRLSKHLLLTNTAISVTQIGTADVMQQLFQGDVQRKGLDYSRTARMAAIGVVMGPMLHCFYRILDSRPFRGGRRKVVMKKLCCDALCMPIFSCTFMTVGGLLEGSSFSAAFSEYRKKMWHIFKVDVSVWPPAQLISFWFLPPSARVVYVNIVSLMYNCIMSYIKNNDVTEIRKSI
;
A
#
# COMPACT_ATOMS: atom_id res chain seq x y z
N PRO A 1 7.80 -8.92 39.72
CA PRO A 1 8.04 -10.04 40.67
C PRO A 1 7.08 -11.21 40.35
N ILE A 2 7.34 -12.02 39.32
CA ILE A 2 8.15 -13.27 39.32
C ILE A 2 7.79 -14.22 40.47
N HIS A 3 7.17 -15.37 40.14
CA HIS A 3 7.67 -16.76 40.34
C HIS A 3 6.52 -17.80 40.08
N PRO A 4 6.77 -19.13 39.95
CA PRO A 4 7.14 -19.80 38.68
C PRO A 4 6.38 -21.15 38.49
N ILE A 5 6.93 -22.08 37.68
CA ILE A 5 6.72 -23.55 37.64
C ILE A 5 5.79 -24.06 36.53
N HIS A 6 6.40 -24.50 35.41
CA HIS A 6 6.54 -25.93 35.11
C HIS A 6 7.47 -26.12 33.89
N ARG A 7 8.68 -26.64 34.15
CA ARG A 7 9.51 -27.31 33.14
C ARG A 7 9.06 -28.77 33.13
N ILE A 8 8.66 -29.28 31.97
CA ILE A 8 8.67 -30.72 31.70
C ILE A 8 9.57 -30.94 30.50
N SER A 9 10.58 -31.77 30.76
CA SER A 9 11.55 -32.34 29.84
C SER A 9 10.85 -33.31 28.89
N LEU A 10 11.10 -33.21 27.59
CA LEU A 10 10.95 -34.31 26.64
C LEU A 10 12.10 -34.24 25.65
N CYS A 11 12.99 -35.22 25.76
CA CYS A 11 14.08 -35.49 24.84
C CYS A 11 13.67 -36.66 23.93
N SER A 12 14.21 -36.64 22.70
CA SER A 12 14.32 -37.75 21.74
C SER A 12 13.07 -38.27 21.03
N THR A 13 12.92 -37.81 19.79
CA THR A 13 12.94 -38.68 18.58
C THR A 13 13.11 -37.76 17.36
N ALA A 14 14.38 -37.46 17.04
CA ALA A 14 14.76 -36.69 15.88
C ALA A 14 15.27 -37.63 14.77
N SER A 15 14.45 -37.82 13.74
CA SER A 15 14.78 -38.46 12.46
C SER A 15 13.57 -38.25 11.54
N VAL A 16 13.57 -37.72 10.31
CA VAL A 16 14.58 -37.26 9.36
C VAL A 16 13.85 -36.26 8.45
N PHE A 17 14.16 -34.97 8.49
CA PHE A 17 13.84 -34.04 7.41
C PHE A 17 14.98 -33.01 7.32
N PRO A 18 15.43 -32.60 6.12
CA PRO A 18 16.60 -31.74 5.97
C PRO A 18 16.32 -30.32 6.52
N CYS A 19 16.64 -30.15 7.82
CA CYS A 19 16.33 -29.00 8.68
C CYS A 19 17.26 -27.79 8.46
N THR A 20 18.19 -27.84 7.50
CA THR A 20 19.25 -26.83 7.37
C THR A 20 18.84 -25.64 6.50
N ARG A 21 18.00 -25.84 5.46
CA ARG A 21 17.61 -24.78 4.51
C ARG A 21 16.58 -23.80 5.10
N THR A 22 15.65 -24.30 5.91
CA THR A 22 14.61 -23.52 6.57
C THR A 22 15.16 -22.68 7.73
N HIS A 23 16.16 -23.19 8.46
CA HIS A 23 16.79 -22.45 9.57
C HIS A 23 17.64 -21.27 9.10
N PHE A 24 18.33 -21.41 7.96
CA PHE A 24 19.09 -20.31 7.35
C PHE A 24 18.14 -19.27 6.73
N ALA A 25 17.12 -19.68 5.98
CA ALA A 25 16.10 -18.79 5.45
C ALA A 25 15.35 -18.02 6.56
N MET A 26 14.99 -18.69 7.67
CA MET A 26 14.36 -18.03 8.82
C MET A 26 15.30 -17.06 9.56
N ARG A 27 16.60 -17.36 9.65
CA ARG A 27 17.60 -16.44 10.22
C ARG A 27 17.82 -15.22 9.32
N THR A 28 17.87 -15.42 8.02
CA THR A 28 18.00 -14.35 7.02
C THR A 28 16.74 -13.49 7.00
N LEU A 29 15.54 -14.07 7.07
CA LEU A 29 14.27 -13.35 7.22
C LEU A 29 14.17 -12.61 8.55
N LYS A 30 14.65 -13.19 9.67
CA LYS A 30 14.73 -12.48 10.96
C LYS A 30 15.71 -11.32 10.92
N ARG A 31 16.88 -11.48 10.29
CA ARG A 31 17.88 -10.40 10.15
C ARG A 31 17.41 -9.31 9.20
N LEU A 32 16.78 -9.67 8.08
CA LEU A 32 16.08 -8.74 7.19
C LEU A 32 14.99 -8.00 7.96
N GLY A 33 14.14 -8.71 8.71
CA GLY A 33 13.11 -8.11 9.56
C GLY A 33 13.65 -7.14 10.61
N GLN A 34 14.77 -7.47 11.26
CA GLN A 34 15.45 -6.60 12.23
C GLN A 34 16.13 -5.39 11.58
N ARG A 35 16.55 -5.49 10.31
CA ARG A 35 17.14 -4.38 9.54
C ARG A 35 16.07 -3.48 8.93
N LEU A 36 14.98 -4.08 8.45
CA LEU A 36 13.73 -3.43 8.05
C LEU A 36 13.12 -2.62 9.20
N SER A 37 13.12 -3.16 10.42
CA SER A 37 12.58 -2.44 11.58
C SER A 37 13.41 -1.21 12.00
N LYS A 38 14.73 -1.21 11.74
CA LYS A 38 15.60 -0.06 12.03
C LYS A 38 15.43 1.10 11.04
N HIS A 39 14.97 0.82 9.82
CA HIS A 39 14.77 1.81 8.77
C HIS A 39 13.35 1.72 8.16
N LEU A 40 12.34 1.53 9.01
CA LEU A 40 10.96 1.24 8.58
C LEU A 40 10.37 2.34 7.66
N LEU A 41 10.78 3.58 7.88
CA LEU A 41 10.40 4.70 7.02
C LEU A 41 10.99 4.58 5.60
N LEU A 42 12.29 4.30 5.50
CA LEU A 42 12.98 4.15 4.21
C LEU A 42 12.43 2.96 3.44
N THR A 43 12.17 1.86 4.13
CA THR A 43 11.66 0.65 3.48
C THR A 43 10.22 0.82 3.01
N ASN A 44 9.37 1.49 3.79
CA ASN A 44 8.00 1.81 3.36
C ASN A 44 8.02 2.78 2.17
N THR A 45 8.93 3.76 2.18
CA THR A 45 9.09 4.70 1.07
C THR A 45 9.57 4.00 -0.20
N ALA A 46 10.58 3.14 -0.09
CA ALA A 46 11.05 2.33 -1.21
C ALA A 46 9.93 1.45 -1.78
N ILE A 47 9.15 0.78 -0.92
CA ILE A 47 7.98 0.00 -1.35
C ILE A 47 6.98 0.88 -2.09
N SER A 48 6.63 2.07 -1.58
CA SER A 48 5.71 2.98 -2.25
C SER A 48 6.21 3.43 -3.62
N VAL A 49 7.48 3.80 -3.74
CA VAL A 49 8.11 4.19 -5.01
C VAL A 49 8.05 3.05 -6.02
N THR A 50 8.49 1.85 -5.61
CA THR A 50 8.48 0.67 -6.50
C THR A 50 7.06 0.29 -6.90
N GLN A 51 6.11 0.33 -5.98
CA GLN A 51 4.74 -0.08 -6.23
C GLN A 51 4.02 0.88 -7.17
N ILE A 52 4.18 2.20 -7.00
CA ILE A 52 3.54 3.20 -7.88
C ILE A 52 4.20 3.17 -9.26
N GLY A 53 5.53 3.07 -9.34
CA GLY A 53 6.23 2.94 -10.63
C GLY A 53 5.84 1.66 -11.39
N THR A 54 5.82 0.52 -10.70
CA THR A 54 5.40 -0.76 -11.30
C THR A 54 3.95 -0.71 -11.76
N ALA A 55 3.07 -0.11 -10.96
CA ALA A 55 1.66 0.05 -11.33
C ALA A 55 1.47 0.91 -12.58
N ASP A 56 2.27 1.96 -12.76
CA ASP A 56 2.20 2.78 -13.97
C ASP A 56 2.63 1.98 -15.22
N VAL A 57 3.72 1.21 -15.13
CA VAL A 57 4.14 0.30 -16.23
C VAL A 57 3.03 -0.70 -16.56
N MET A 58 2.44 -1.33 -15.54
CA MET A 58 1.32 -2.27 -15.73
C MET A 58 0.14 -1.58 -16.39
N GLN A 59 -0.19 -0.36 -15.96
CA GLN A 59 -1.28 0.40 -16.56
C GLN A 59 -1.00 0.66 -18.04
N GLN A 60 0.18 1.18 -18.39
CA GLN A 60 0.55 1.46 -19.79
C GLN A 60 0.47 0.21 -20.66
N LEU A 61 0.81 -0.97 -20.11
CA LEU A 61 0.65 -2.26 -20.78
C LEU A 61 -0.83 -2.62 -20.99
N PHE A 62 -1.69 -2.44 -19.99
CA PHE A 62 -3.12 -2.73 -20.09
C PHE A 62 -3.85 -1.80 -21.05
N GLN A 63 -3.44 -0.53 -21.14
CA GLN A 63 -4.02 0.44 -22.07
C GLN A 63 -3.58 0.21 -23.53
N GLY A 64 -2.59 -0.66 -23.74
CA GLY A 64 -2.01 -0.92 -25.05
C GLY A 64 -1.06 0.20 -25.53
N ASP A 65 -0.70 1.13 -24.64
CA ASP A 65 0.16 2.27 -24.99
C ASP A 65 1.57 1.80 -25.33
N VAL A 66 2.07 0.77 -24.65
CA VAL A 66 3.40 0.19 -24.93
C VAL A 66 3.48 -0.35 -26.36
N GLN A 67 2.43 -1.01 -26.83
CA GLN A 67 2.36 -1.57 -28.18
C GLN A 67 2.17 -0.48 -29.25
N ARG A 68 1.51 0.63 -28.90
CA ARG A 68 1.19 1.72 -29.84
C ARG A 68 2.29 2.78 -29.94
N LYS A 69 2.90 3.15 -28.82
CA LYS A 69 3.77 4.32 -28.65
C LYS A 69 5.10 3.98 -27.97
N GLY A 70 5.27 2.76 -27.47
CA GLY A 70 6.37 2.41 -26.57
C GLY A 70 6.08 2.80 -25.12
N LEU A 71 6.93 2.33 -24.21
CA LEU A 71 6.79 2.62 -22.79
C LEU A 71 7.23 4.07 -22.49
N ASP A 72 6.37 4.85 -21.85
CA ASP A 72 6.71 6.19 -21.38
C ASP A 72 7.43 6.11 -20.03
N TYR A 73 8.76 6.10 -20.11
CA TYR A 73 9.65 6.11 -18.96
C TYR A 73 9.57 7.42 -18.16
N SER A 74 9.28 8.56 -18.82
CA SER A 74 9.18 9.86 -18.15
C SER A 74 7.93 9.94 -17.28
N ARG A 75 6.79 9.46 -17.79
CA ARG A 75 5.57 9.23 -16.99
C ARG A 75 5.83 8.27 -15.83
N THR A 76 6.46 7.13 -16.09
CA THR A 76 6.77 6.13 -15.04
C THR A 76 7.64 6.72 -13.93
N ALA A 77 8.67 7.48 -14.30
CA ALA A 77 9.59 8.12 -13.34
C ALA A 77 8.88 9.17 -12.48
N ARG A 78 8.01 10.01 -13.07
CA ARG A 78 7.19 10.98 -12.32
C ARG A 78 6.24 10.27 -11.36
N MET A 79 5.58 9.21 -11.81
CA MET A 79 4.69 8.40 -10.98
C MET A 79 5.44 7.74 -9.82
N ALA A 80 6.62 7.16 -10.08
CA ALA A 80 7.47 6.59 -9.03
C ALA A 80 7.91 7.66 -8.01
N ALA A 81 8.23 8.88 -8.45
CA ALA A 81 8.63 9.98 -7.58
C ALA A 81 7.51 10.44 -6.62
N ILE A 82 6.23 10.31 -7.00
CA ILE A 82 5.10 10.54 -6.07
C ILE A 82 5.23 9.64 -4.82
N GLY A 83 5.75 8.42 -4.99
CA GLY A 83 5.99 7.46 -3.91
C GLY A 83 6.94 7.95 -2.82
N VAL A 84 7.85 8.89 -3.13
CA VAL A 84 8.77 9.49 -2.16
C VAL A 84 8.02 10.32 -1.13
N VAL A 85 6.92 10.97 -1.53
CA VAL A 85 6.06 11.76 -0.63
C VAL A 85 5.01 10.87 0.04
N MET A 86 4.40 9.97 -0.74
CA MET A 86 3.33 9.10 -0.23
C MET A 86 3.83 8.11 0.81
N GLY A 87 5.05 7.58 0.67
CA GLY A 87 5.62 6.59 1.60
C GLY A 87 5.72 7.09 3.06
N PRO A 88 6.37 8.24 3.33
CA PRO A 88 6.40 8.84 4.66
C PRO A 88 5.03 9.21 5.21
N MET A 89 4.15 9.75 4.35
CA MET A 89 2.80 10.14 4.74
C MET A 89 1.99 8.92 5.21
N LEU A 90 2.05 7.83 4.44
CA LEU A 90 1.38 6.57 4.76
C LEU A 90 2.01 5.88 5.98
N HIS A 91 3.33 5.96 6.14
CA HIS A 91 4.03 5.48 7.34
C HIS A 91 3.56 6.21 8.61
N CYS A 92 3.45 7.54 8.56
CA CYS A 92 2.95 8.34 9.67
C CYS A 92 1.49 7.97 10.01
N PHE A 93 0.66 7.84 8.98
CA PHE A 93 -0.73 7.43 9.13
C PHE A 93 -0.89 6.06 9.80
N TYR A 94 -0.16 5.05 9.35
CA TYR A 94 -0.21 3.73 9.98
C TYR A 94 0.29 3.75 11.44
N ARG A 95 1.28 4.59 11.77
CA ARG A 95 1.69 4.78 13.17
C ARG A 95 0.58 5.38 14.02
N ILE A 96 -0.21 6.30 13.48
CA ILE A 96 -1.40 6.85 14.14
C ILE A 96 -2.47 5.75 14.29
N LEU A 97 -2.71 4.94 13.26
CA LEU A 97 -3.69 3.84 13.30
C LEU A 97 -3.31 2.70 14.26
N ASP A 98 -2.03 2.53 14.57
CA ASP A 98 -1.55 1.52 15.52
C ASP A 98 -1.39 2.06 16.95
N SER A 99 -1.72 3.33 17.17
CA SER A 99 -1.71 3.96 18.48
C SER A 99 -2.79 3.39 19.41
N ARG A 100 -2.60 3.57 20.74
CA ARG A 100 -3.44 2.99 21.80
C ARG A 100 -4.97 3.18 21.64
N PRO A 101 -5.49 4.31 21.09
CA PRO A 101 -6.93 4.51 20.86
C PRO A 101 -7.62 3.49 19.93
N PHE A 102 -6.83 2.78 19.09
CA PHE A 102 -7.30 1.78 18.13
C PHE A 102 -7.17 0.34 18.65
N ARG A 103 -7.03 0.14 19.96
CA ARG A 103 -7.01 -1.19 20.59
C ARG A 103 -8.40 -1.57 21.10
N GLY A 104 -8.78 -2.85 20.95
CA GLY A 104 -10.08 -3.35 21.39
C GLY A 104 -10.52 -4.60 20.61
N GLY A 105 -11.80 -4.94 20.71
CA GLY A 105 -12.39 -6.06 19.98
C GLY A 105 -12.30 -5.89 18.46
N ARG A 106 -12.06 -6.99 17.74
CA ARG A 106 -11.74 -7.02 16.30
C ARG A 106 -12.66 -6.13 15.46
N ARG A 107 -14.00 -6.22 15.63
CA ARG A 107 -14.98 -5.42 14.86
C ARG A 107 -14.89 -3.91 15.15
N LYS A 108 -14.74 -3.53 16.43
CA LYS A 108 -14.63 -2.11 16.83
C LYS A 108 -13.35 -1.47 16.28
N VAL A 109 -12.24 -2.21 16.27
CA VAL A 109 -10.97 -1.74 15.69
C VAL A 109 -11.11 -1.54 14.19
N VAL A 110 -11.69 -2.49 13.47
CA VAL A 110 -11.88 -2.39 12.01
C VAL A 110 -12.76 -1.19 11.65
N MET A 111 -13.90 -1.01 12.33
CA MET A 111 -14.78 0.14 12.08
C MET A 111 -14.08 1.47 12.34
N LYS A 112 -13.35 1.60 13.47
CA LYS A 112 -12.56 2.81 13.75
C LYS A 112 -11.50 3.08 12.68
N LYS A 113 -10.81 2.03 12.21
CA LYS A 113 -9.80 2.14 11.15
C LYS A 113 -10.45 2.59 9.84
N LEU A 114 -11.59 2.01 9.45
CA LEU A 114 -12.33 2.41 8.24
C LEU A 114 -12.84 3.84 8.30
N CYS A 115 -13.39 4.28 9.43
CA CYS A 115 -13.82 5.68 9.58
C CYS A 115 -12.64 6.65 9.47
N CYS A 116 -11.51 6.31 10.10
CA CYS A 116 -10.31 7.14 10.00
C CYS A 116 -9.77 7.17 8.57
N ASP A 117 -9.78 6.03 7.88
CA ASP A 117 -9.36 5.91 6.48
C ASP A 117 -10.25 6.78 5.58
N ALA A 118 -11.58 6.69 5.73
CA ALA A 118 -12.52 7.52 4.98
C ALA A 118 -12.32 9.03 5.17
N LEU A 119 -11.91 9.47 6.36
CA LEU A 119 -11.60 10.88 6.65
C LEU A 119 -10.26 11.32 6.04
N CYS A 120 -9.28 10.42 5.97
CA CYS A 120 -7.95 10.73 5.46
C CYS A 120 -7.80 10.49 3.94
N MET A 121 -8.67 9.68 3.33
CA MET A 121 -8.69 9.38 1.89
C MET A 121 -8.62 10.62 0.97
N PRO A 122 -9.44 11.68 1.19
CA PRO A 122 -9.35 12.91 0.40
C PRO A 122 -7.99 13.61 0.51
N ILE A 123 -7.32 13.48 1.66
CA ILE A 123 -5.99 14.06 1.89
C ILE A 123 -4.95 13.26 1.10
N PHE A 124 -5.00 11.93 1.15
CA PHE A 124 -4.10 11.06 0.38
C PHE A 124 -4.23 11.27 -1.12
N SER A 125 -5.46 11.27 -1.63
CA SER A 125 -5.74 11.45 -3.06
C SER A 125 -5.40 12.87 -3.54
N CYS A 126 -5.68 13.90 -2.74
CA CYS A 126 -5.28 15.28 -3.03
C CYS A 126 -3.77 15.41 -3.16
N THR A 127 -3.01 14.88 -2.19
CA THR A 127 -1.54 14.91 -2.23
C THR A 127 -1.01 14.15 -3.44
N PHE A 128 -1.55 12.96 -3.74
CA PHE A 128 -1.13 12.18 -4.90
C PHE A 128 -1.30 12.95 -6.21
N MET A 129 -2.49 13.51 -6.44
CA MET A 129 -2.79 14.28 -7.66
C MET A 129 -1.99 15.57 -7.74
N THR A 130 -1.83 16.28 -6.63
CA THR A 130 -1.12 17.55 -6.57
C THR A 130 0.37 17.36 -6.80
N VAL A 131 1.01 16.38 -6.15
CA VAL A 131 2.42 16.06 -6.37
C VAL A 131 2.64 15.58 -7.80
N GLY A 132 1.74 14.74 -8.34
CA GLY A 132 1.80 14.33 -9.74
C GLY A 132 1.76 15.52 -10.71
N GLY A 133 0.82 16.46 -10.52
CA GLY A 133 0.73 17.66 -11.35
C GLY A 133 1.94 18.58 -11.24
N LEU A 134 2.52 18.74 -10.04
CA LEU A 134 3.76 19.50 -9.84
C LEU A 134 4.95 18.86 -10.57
N LEU A 135 5.05 17.52 -10.54
CA LEU A 135 6.09 16.77 -11.27
C LEU A 135 5.90 16.80 -12.79
N GLU A 136 4.69 17.08 -13.26
CA GLU A 136 4.38 17.37 -14.66
C GLU A 136 4.71 18.81 -15.07
N GLY A 137 5.10 19.67 -14.13
CA GLY A 137 5.40 21.08 -14.37
C GLY A 137 4.17 22.00 -14.26
N SER A 138 3.03 21.49 -13.78
CA SER A 138 1.84 22.31 -13.54
C SER A 138 1.98 23.17 -12.29
N SER A 139 1.27 24.31 -12.24
CA SER A 139 1.18 25.10 -11.01
C SER A 139 0.32 24.38 -9.95
N PHE A 140 0.54 24.69 -8.67
CA PHE A 140 -0.24 24.12 -7.57
C PHE A 140 -1.76 24.33 -7.76
N SER A 141 -2.17 25.52 -8.20
CA SER A 141 -3.58 25.83 -8.47
C SER A 141 -4.17 24.96 -9.58
N ALA A 142 -3.40 24.72 -10.66
CA ALA A 142 -3.83 23.84 -11.75
C ALA A 142 -3.94 22.38 -11.29
N ALA A 143 -2.94 21.87 -10.56
CA ALA A 143 -2.94 20.50 -10.05
C ALA A 143 -4.07 20.26 -9.04
N PHE A 144 -4.33 21.24 -8.15
CA PHE A 144 -5.45 21.17 -7.22
C PHE A 144 -6.81 21.26 -7.94
N SER A 145 -6.92 22.07 -9.00
CA SER A 145 -8.11 22.13 -9.85
C SER A 145 -8.35 20.79 -10.56
N GLU A 146 -7.30 20.12 -11.05
CA GLU A 146 -7.39 18.77 -11.61
C GLU A 146 -7.93 17.76 -10.58
N TYR A 147 -7.37 17.79 -9.35
CA TYR A 147 -7.88 16.97 -8.25
C TYR A 147 -9.37 17.22 -8.00
N ARG A 148 -9.83 18.47 -7.90
CA ARG A 148 -11.25 18.79 -7.66
C ARG A 148 -12.17 18.22 -8.73
N LYS A 149 -11.75 18.20 -9.99
CA LYS A 149 -12.52 17.61 -11.10
C LYS A 149 -12.62 16.08 -10.99
N LYS A 150 -11.55 15.43 -10.54
CA LYS A 150 -11.44 13.96 -10.44
C LYS A 150 -11.83 13.41 -9.06
N MET A 151 -11.97 14.26 -8.05
CA MET A 151 -12.17 13.91 -6.63
C MET A 151 -13.30 12.91 -6.43
N TRP A 152 -14.47 13.14 -7.04
CA TRP A 152 -15.61 12.24 -6.89
C TRP A 152 -15.37 10.86 -7.51
N HIS A 153 -14.59 10.76 -8.59
CA HIS A 153 -14.23 9.48 -9.19
C HIS A 153 -13.24 8.74 -8.29
N ILE A 154 -12.21 9.44 -7.80
CA ILE A 154 -11.21 8.87 -6.89
C ILE A 154 -11.91 8.38 -5.61
N PHE A 155 -12.76 9.20 -5.01
CA PHE A 155 -13.50 8.83 -3.80
C PHE A 155 -14.40 7.61 -3.98
N LYS A 156 -15.06 7.48 -5.14
CA LYS A 156 -15.85 6.27 -5.45
C LYS A 156 -14.96 5.03 -5.51
N VAL A 157 -13.83 5.10 -6.24
CA VAL A 157 -12.87 3.98 -6.31
C VAL A 157 -12.35 3.63 -4.92
N ASP A 158 -11.99 4.64 -4.13
CA ASP A 158 -11.54 4.49 -2.76
C ASP A 158 -12.54 3.69 -1.89
N VAL A 159 -13.81 4.12 -1.86
CA VAL A 159 -14.87 3.46 -1.09
C VAL A 159 -15.26 2.10 -1.68
N SER A 160 -15.05 1.87 -2.97
CA SER A 160 -15.28 0.57 -3.60
C SER A 160 -14.17 -0.44 -3.33
N VAL A 161 -12.91 0.00 -3.18
CA VAL A 161 -11.76 -0.91 -3.03
C VAL A 161 -11.46 -1.19 -1.56
N TRP A 162 -11.35 -0.16 -0.73
CA TRP A 162 -10.76 -0.31 0.60
C TRP A 162 -11.68 -0.99 1.62
N PRO A 163 -12.97 -0.62 1.79
CA PRO A 163 -13.85 -1.30 2.73
C PRO A 163 -14.00 -2.81 2.47
N PRO A 164 -14.23 -3.28 1.23
CA PRO A 164 -14.25 -4.72 0.94
C PRO A 164 -12.88 -5.38 1.18
N ALA A 165 -11.79 -4.71 0.79
CA ALA A 165 -10.45 -5.25 1.01
C ALA A 165 -10.13 -5.42 2.50
N GLN A 166 -10.50 -4.44 3.33
CA GLN A 166 -10.33 -4.51 4.78
C GLN A 166 -11.22 -5.60 5.39
N LEU A 167 -12.46 -5.76 4.91
CA LEU A 167 -13.34 -6.83 5.36
C LEU A 167 -12.70 -8.20 5.11
N ILE A 168 -12.22 -8.45 3.89
CA ILE A 168 -11.55 -9.70 3.51
C ILE A 168 -10.30 -9.93 4.37
N SER A 169 -9.46 -8.90 4.49
CA SER A 169 -8.21 -8.95 5.24
C SER A 169 -8.43 -9.36 6.71
N PHE A 170 -9.45 -8.80 7.37
CA PHE A 170 -9.68 -9.04 8.80
C PHE A 170 -10.51 -10.28 9.12
N TRP A 171 -11.43 -10.68 8.23
CA TRP A 171 -12.31 -11.82 8.46
C TRP A 171 -11.76 -13.14 7.93
N PHE A 172 -11.18 -13.14 6.74
CA PHE A 172 -10.82 -14.37 6.03
C PHE A 172 -9.33 -14.71 6.12
N LEU A 173 -8.45 -13.72 6.28
CA LEU A 173 -7.01 -13.94 6.19
C LEU A 173 -6.32 -14.02 7.57
N PRO A 174 -5.39 -14.99 7.76
CA PRO A 174 -4.51 -15.01 8.92
C PRO A 174 -3.53 -13.82 8.87
N PRO A 175 -3.05 -13.30 10.02
CA PRO A 175 -2.21 -12.09 10.07
C PRO A 175 -0.97 -12.11 9.17
N SER A 176 -0.36 -13.27 8.95
CA SER A 176 0.80 -13.45 8.07
C SER A 176 0.49 -13.23 6.59
N ALA A 177 -0.71 -13.60 6.12
CA ALA A 177 -1.11 -13.46 4.72
C ALA A 177 -1.67 -12.07 4.39
N ARG A 178 -2.14 -11.32 5.39
CA ARG A 178 -2.74 -9.99 5.21
C ARG A 178 -1.80 -8.99 4.53
N VAL A 179 -0.52 -9.01 4.90
CA VAL A 179 0.47 -8.07 4.33
C VAL A 179 0.58 -8.27 2.83
N VAL A 180 0.72 -9.52 2.37
CA VAL A 180 0.83 -9.84 0.94
C VAL A 180 -0.45 -9.45 0.20
N TYR A 181 -1.62 -9.82 0.75
CA TYR A 181 -2.92 -9.48 0.17
C TYR A 181 -3.10 -7.96 0.01
N VAL A 182 -2.84 -7.19 1.07
CA VAL A 182 -2.99 -5.73 1.03
C VAL A 182 -2.03 -5.11 0.01
N ASN A 183 -0.80 -5.61 -0.13
CA ASN A 183 0.13 -5.10 -1.15
C ASN A 183 -0.36 -5.40 -2.58
N ILE A 184 -0.98 -6.58 -2.82
CA ILE A 184 -1.58 -6.90 -4.13
C ILE A 184 -2.74 -5.96 -4.45
N VAL A 185 -3.67 -5.78 -3.51
CA VAL A 185 -4.79 -4.83 -3.68
C VAL A 185 -4.27 -3.41 -3.90
N SER A 186 -3.24 -3.02 -3.16
CA SER A 186 -2.62 -1.69 -3.30
C SER A 186 -1.95 -1.49 -4.67
N LEU A 187 -1.36 -2.55 -5.25
CA LEU A 187 -0.81 -2.49 -6.60
C LEU A 187 -1.92 -2.28 -7.63
N MET A 188 -3.02 -3.03 -7.53
CA MET A 188 -4.20 -2.84 -8.40
C MET A 188 -4.79 -1.44 -8.26
N TYR A 189 -4.93 -0.95 -7.03
CA TYR A 189 -5.38 0.41 -6.75
C TYR A 189 -4.46 1.47 -7.38
N ASN A 190 -3.14 1.30 -7.27
CA ASN A 190 -2.18 2.20 -7.91
C ASN A 190 -2.28 2.17 -9.44
N CYS A 191 -2.62 1.04 -10.07
CA CYS A 191 -2.86 0.99 -11.52
C CYS A 191 -4.07 1.85 -11.89
N ILE A 192 -5.15 1.77 -11.10
CA ILE A 192 -6.35 2.59 -11.30
C ILE A 192 -6.02 4.08 -11.08
N MET A 193 -5.22 4.41 -10.06
CA MET A 193 -4.79 5.78 -9.81
C MET A 193 -3.89 6.33 -10.92
N SER A 194 -2.98 5.51 -11.47
CA SER A 194 -2.22 5.86 -12.68
C SER A 194 -3.15 6.15 -13.85
N TYR A 195 -4.16 5.31 -14.07
CA TYR A 195 -5.15 5.52 -15.13
C TYR A 195 -5.90 6.85 -14.93
N ILE A 196 -6.42 7.10 -13.72
CA ILE A 196 -7.16 8.33 -13.40
C ILE A 196 -6.28 9.57 -13.53
N LYS A 197 -5.00 9.52 -13.12
CA LYS A 197 -4.10 10.66 -13.24
C LYS A 197 -3.83 11.01 -14.71
N ASN A 198 -3.61 10.01 -15.55
CA ASN A 198 -3.15 10.20 -16.92
C ASN A 198 -4.27 10.28 -17.97
N ASN A 199 -5.53 10.12 -17.58
CA ASN A 199 -6.69 10.23 -18.48
C ASN A 199 -7.66 11.32 -18.03
N ASP A 200 -8.42 11.85 -18.99
CA ASP A 200 -9.44 12.85 -18.74
C ASP A 200 -10.70 12.26 -18.09
N VAL A 201 -11.50 13.12 -17.47
CA VAL A 201 -12.74 12.74 -16.77
C VAL A 201 -13.73 12.04 -17.71
N THR A 202 -13.76 12.41 -19.00
CA THR A 202 -14.61 11.80 -20.02
C THR A 202 -14.23 10.36 -20.32
N GLU A 203 -12.94 10.06 -20.42
CA GLU A 203 -12.42 8.71 -20.65
C GLU A 203 -12.59 7.84 -19.41
N ILE A 204 -12.35 8.41 -18.22
CA ILE A 204 -12.60 7.71 -16.94
C ILE A 204 -14.06 7.25 -16.83
N ARG A 205 -15.01 8.10 -17.24
CA ARG A 205 -16.45 7.76 -17.18
C ARG A 205 -16.83 6.64 -18.16
N LYS A 206 -16.19 6.53 -19.32
CA LYS A 206 -16.51 5.49 -20.30
C LYS A 206 -16.03 4.10 -19.88
N SER A 207 -15.03 4.04 -19.01
CA SER A 207 -14.39 2.79 -18.57
C SER A 207 -14.99 2.19 -17.29
N ILE A 208 -15.93 2.88 -16.64
CA ILE A 208 -16.62 2.46 -15.40
C ILE A 208 -18.09 2.24 -15.72
#